data_AF-A0AAW8D450-F1
#
_entry.id   AF-A0AAW8D450-F1
#
_cell.length_a   1.000
_cell.length_b   1.000
_cell.length_c   1.000
_cell.angle_alpha   90.00
_cell.angle_beta   90.00
_cell.angle_gamma   90.00
#
_symmetry.space_group_name_H-M   'P 1'
#
loop_
_entity.id
_entity.type
_entity.pdbx_description
1 polymer ?
#
loop_
_entity_poly.entity_id
_entity_poly.type
_entity_poly.pdbx_seq_one_letter_code
_entity_poly.pdbx_strand_id
1 'polypeptide(L)'
;MHALLKTTACAGLLLCLALPASALVARLDDSTSPRAQVNTDFRNAQPIDGTSFNLPFGRIEYRLATAPYIGRRARIFYVIPAGIPGLRSPSGLQVQWRGNGAFASGTARPGERVPVWSGTVATPWMNETFDLTLRIDPRELRLPSGASLSFESIFEIETLP
;
A
#
# COMPACT_ATOMS: atom_id res chain seq x y z
N MET A 1 70.85 27.65 -14.75
CA MET A 1 70.29 27.68 -13.39
C MET A 1 68.85 28.17 -13.47
N HIS A 2 67.93 27.27 -13.13
CA HIS A 2 66.51 27.36 -12.71
C HIS A 2 65.76 28.71 -12.88
N ALA A 3 64.70 28.77 -13.70
CA ALA A 3 63.28 28.54 -13.35
C ALA A 3 62.63 29.78 -12.67
N LEU A 4 61.37 30.19 -12.88
CA LEU A 4 60.14 29.41 -12.98
C LEU A 4 59.01 30.33 -13.50
N LEU A 5 58.32 29.92 -14.56
CA LEU A 5 57.07 30.54 -15.04
C LEU A 5 55.94 30.12 -14.08
N LYS A 6 55.23 31.08 -13.46
CA LYS A 6 54.08 30.77 -12.60
C LYS A 6 52.80 30.67 -13.45
N THR A 7 52.44 29.47 -13.88
CA THR A 7 51.11 29.16 -14.41
C THR A 7 50.15 28.93 -13.25
N THR A 8 49.23 29.88 -13.03
CA THR A 8 48.15 29.73 -12.06
C THR A 8 47.05 28.87 -12.70
N ALA A 9 46.94 27.61 -12.27
CA ALA A 9 45.87 26.72 -12.68
C ALA A 9 44.57 27.12 -11.98
N CYS A 10 43.62 27.69 -12.72
CA CYS A 10 42.23 27.80 -12.27
C CYS A 10 41.60 26.39 -12.28
N ALA A 11 41.63 25.72 -11.14
CA ALA A 11 40.85 24.50 -10.92
C ALA A 11 39.37 24.88 -10.83
N GLY A 12 38.63 24.67 -11.92
CA GLY A 12 37.18 24.79 -11.95
C GLY A 12 36.53 23.67 -11.14
N LEU A 13 36.03 24.01 -9.96
CA LEU A 13 35.23 23.12 -9.13
C LEU A 13 33.84 22.96 -9.77
N LEU A 14 33.65 21.91 -10.57
CA LEU A 14 32.35 21.46 -11.06
C LEU A 14 31.53 20.92 -9.89
N LEU A 15 30.73 21.80 -9.28
CA LEU A 15 29.74 21.45 -8.28
C LEU A 15 28.56 20.77 -9.00
N CYS A 16 28.59 19.45 -9.12
CA CYS A 16 27.44 18.67 -9.58
C CYS A 16 26.29 18.84 -8.59
N LEU A 17 25.34 19.72 -8.92
CA LEU A 17 24.06 19.84 -8.23
C LEU A 17 23.26 18.56 -8.47
N ALA A 18 23.42 17.57 -7.59
CA ALA A 18 22.54 16.41 -7.53
C ALA A 18 21.16 16.89 -7.07
N LEU A 19 20.26 17.15 -8.01
CA LEU A 19 18.86 17.41 -7.71
C LEU A 19 18.29 16.17 -7.01
N PRO A 20 17.60 16.32 -5.86
CA PRO A 20 16.97 15.19 -5.20
C PRO A 20 15.90 14.63 -6.14
N ALA A 21 16.12 13.40 -6.61
CA ALA A 21 15.11 12.66 -7.33
C ALA A 21 13.92 12.44 -6.38
N SER A 22 12.89 13.26 -6.54
CA SER A 22 11.69 13.18 -5.74
C SER A 22 10.93 11.92 -6.16
N ALA A 23 10.74 11.00 -5.21
CA ALA A 23 9.94 9.81 -5.42
C ALA A 23 8.49 10.25 -5.66
N LEU A 24 7.99 10.04 -6.88
CA LEU A 24 6.62 10.37 -7.25
C LEU A 24 5.70 9.26 -6.73
N VAL A 25 4.78 9.61 -5.84
CA VAL A 25 3.72 8.72 -5.34
C VAL A 25 2.43 8.98 -6.12
N ALA A 26 1.80 7.92 -6.62
CA ALA A 26 0.52 7.98 -7.32
C ALA A 26 -0.39 6.83 -6.90
N ARG A 27 -1.70 7.07 -6.83
CA ARG A 27 -2.71 6.02 -6.66
C ARG A 27 -2.78 5.19 -7.95
N LEU A 28 -2.75 3.87 -7.82
CA LEU A 28 -2.96 2.95 -8.92
C LEU A 28 -4.47 2.84 -9.21
N ASP A 29 -4.82 2.82 -10.49
CA ASP A 29 -6.17 2.53 -10.93
C ASP A 29 -6.41 1.02 -10.88
N ASP A 30 -7.40 0.62 -10.11
CA ASP A 30 -7.84 -0.75 -9.87
C ASP A 30 -9.32 -0.94 -10.22
N SER A 31 -9.93 -0.01 -10.96
CA SER A 31 -11.36 -0.01 -11.33
C SER A 31 -11.79 -1.25 -12.14
N THR A 32 -10.84 -1.99 -12.71
CA THR A 32 -11.09 -3.24 -13.45
C THR A 32 -11.05 -4.49 -12.57
N SER A 33 -10.88 -4.35 -11.25
CA SER A 33 -10.90 -5.45 -10.29
C SER A 33 -12.32 -6.02 -10.14
N PRO A 34 -12.50 -7.35 -10.07
CA PRO A 34 -13.83 -7.98 -9.98
C PRO A 34 -14.68 -7.56 -8.78
N ARG A 35 -14.04 -7.14 -7.67
CA ARG A 35 -14.70 -6.63 -6.46
C ARG A 35 -13.85 -5.52 -5.83
N ALA A 36 -14.29 -4.27 -5.97
CA ALA A 36 -13.58 -3.11 -5.42
C ALA A 36 -13.86 -2.84 -3.93
N GLN A 37 -14.91 -3.44 -3.35
CA GLN A 37 -15.35 -3.13 -2.00
C GLN A 37 -15.39 -4.35 -1.08
N VAL A 38 -14.81 -4.17 0.11
CA VAL A 38 -14.90 -5.13 1.21
C VAL A 38 -16.22 -4.89 1.94
N ASN A 39 -17.17 -5.84 1.96
CA ASN A 39 -18.44 -5.74 2.71
C ASN A 39 -18.59 -6.89 3.73
N THR A 40 -18.33 -6.60 5.00
CA THR A 40 -18.30 -7.63 6.04
C THR A 40 -19.64 -8.31 6.32
N ASP A 41 -19.60 -9.61 6.56
CA ASP A 41 -20.73 -10.40 7.03
C ASP A 41 -20.45 -10.98 8.42
N PHE A 42 -20.91 -10.27 9.46
CA PHE A 42 -20.70 -10.65 10.86
C PHE A 42 -21.27 -12.02 11.24
N ARG A 43 -22.10 -12.66 10.40
CA ARG A 43 -22.53 -14.05 10.62
C ARG A 43 -21.37 -15.05 10.58
N ASN A 44 -20.30 -14.69 9.88
CA ASN A 44 -19.07 -15.50 9.78
C ASN A 44 -18.02 -15.11 10.84
N ALA A 45 -18.38 -14.28 11.82
CA ALA A 45 -17.46 -13.86 12.86
C ALA A 45 -17.03 -15.04 13.74
N GLN A 46 -15.72 -15.15 13.96
CA GLN A 46 -15.09 -16.16 14.79
C GLN A 46 -14.48 -15.49 16.02
N PRO A 47 -14.91 -15.84 17.25
CA PRO A 47 -14.34 -15.24 18.45
C PRO A 47 -12.86 -15.59 18.58
N ILE A 48 -12.04 -14.63 19.01
CA ILE A 48 -10.60 -14.82 19.27
C ILE A 48 -10.33 -14.89 20.76
N ASP A 49 -10.74 -13.84 21.49
CA ASP A 49 -10.32 -13.59 22.88
C ASP A 49 -11.44 -12.97 23.72
N GLY A 50 -12.64 -13.57 23.69
CA GLY A 50 -13.82 -13.16 24.49
C GLY A 50 -14.34 -11.74 24.24
N THR A 51 -13.59 -10.93 23.49
CA THR A 51 -13.80 -9.51 23.25
C THR A 51 -13.64 -9.21 21.77
N SER A 52 -12.61 -9.73 21.10
CA SER A 52 -12.38 -9.54 19.66
C SER A 52 -12.90 -10.73 18.84
N PHE A 53 -13.15 -10.46 17.56
CA PHE A 53 -13.45 -11.50 16.59
C PHE A 53 -12.67 -11.33 15.29
N ASN A 54 -12.38 -12.46 14.67
CA ASN A 54 -11.90 -12.55 13.30
C ASN A 54 -13.10 -12.62 12.37
N LEU A 55 -12.97 -11.96 11.23
CA LEU A 55 -13.97 -11.93 10.20
C LEU A 55 -13.30 -12.24 8.87
N PRO A 56 -13.33 -13.52 8.45
CA PRO A 56 -12.83 -13.92 7.15
C PRO A 56 -13.64 -13.20 6.08
N PHE A 57 -12.97 -12.35 5.31
CA PHE A 57 -13.60 -11.69 4.17
C PHE A 57 -13.52 -12.56 2.91
N GLY A 58 -12.51 -13.43 2.86
CA GLY A 58 -12.27 -14.33 1.75
C GLY A 58 -11.36 -13.71 0.69
N ARG A 59 -11.43 -14.29 -0.50
CA ARG A 59 -10.54 -13.96 -1.60
C ARG A 59 -10.99 -12.72 -2.36
N ILE A 60 -10.07 -11.76 -2.54
CA ILE A 60 -10.23 -10.60 -3.42
C ILE A 60 -9.15 -10.63 -4.49
N GLU A 61 -9.57 -10.39 -5.73
CA GLU A 61 -8.68 -10.26 -6.88
C GLU A 61 -8.56 -8.78 -7.25
N TYR A 62 -7.33 -8.33 -7.44
CA TYR A 62 -6.99 -6.97 -7.83
C TYR A 62 -6.33 -6.98 -9.19
N ARG A 63 -6.69 -6.00 -10.02
CA ARG A 63 -6.08 -5.74 -11.32
C ARG A 63 -5.63 -4.30 -11.40
N LEU A 64 -4.33 -4.09 -11.21
CA LEU A 64 -3.72 -2.77 -11.10
C LEU A 64 -3.16 -2.30 -12.45
N ALA A 65 -3.57 -1.11 -12.90
CA ALA A 65 -3.06 -0.48 -14.11
C ALA A 65 -1.66 0.10 -13.88
N THR A 66 -0.64 -0.58 -14.41
CA THR A 66 0.77 -0.23 -14.22
C THR A 66 1.48 0.20 -15.50
N ALA A 67 0.76 0.30 -16.62
CA ALA A 67 1.31 0.69 -17.92
C ALA A 67 2.20 1.96 -17.91
N PRO A 68 1.84 3.06 -17.21
CA PRO A 68 2.68 4.27 -17.15
C PRO A 68 4.05 4.07 -16.48
N TYR A 69 4.25 2.95 -15.79
CA TYR A 69 5.43 2.69 -14.97
C TYR A 69 6.34 1.59 -15.53
N ILE A 70 6.01 0.98 -16.67
CA ILE A 70 6.80 -0.10 -17.27
C ILE A 70 8.27 0.33 -17.44
N GLY A 71 9.19 -0.57 -17.07
CA GLY A 71 10.63 -0.35 -17.10
C GLY A 71 11.17 0.48 -15.94
N ARG A 72 10.31 1.12 -15.13
CA ARG A 72 10.73 1.89 -13.96
C ARG A 72 10.86 0.98 -12.75
N ARG A 73 11.87 1.26 -11.93
CA ARG A 73 11.97 0.67 -10.58
C ARG A 73 10.95 1.37 -9.68
N ALA A 74 10.16 0.60 -8.96
CA ALA A 74 9.10 1.14 -8.11
C ALA A 74 8.86 0.30 -6.87
N ARG A 75 8.08 0.84 -5.95
CA ARG A 75 7.50 0.16 -4.80
C ARG A 75 6.00 0.37 -4.80
N ILE A 76 5.23 -0.69 -4.58
CA ILE A 76 3.77 -0.63 -4.45
C ILE A 76 3.40 -0.84 -2.99
N PHE A 77 2.46 -0.03 -2.52
CA PHE A 77 1.95 -0.03 -1.17
C PHE A 77 0.47 -0.36 -1.17
N TYR A 78 0.05 -1.11 -0.16
CA TYR A 78 -1.35 -1.29 0.18
C TYR A 78 -1.69 -0.32 1.32
N VAL A 79 -2.72 0.49 1.09
CA VAL A 79 -3.12 1.59 1.98
C VAL A 79 -4.50 1.29 2.53
N ILE A 80 -4.61 1.27 3.86
CA ILE A 80 -5.90 1.17 4.53
C ILE A 80 -6.37 2.60 4.83
N PRO A 81 -7.56 3.01 4.36
CA PRO A 81 -8.08 4.35 4.63
C PRO A 81 -8.11 4.67 6.13
N ALA A 82 -7.74 5.89 6.51
CA ALA A 82 -7.79 6.32 7.91
C ALA A 82 -9.23 6.43 8.43
N GLY A 83 -10.16 6.87 7.57
CA GLY A 83 -11.58 6.98 7.88
C GLY A 83 -12.35 5.76 7.40
N ILE A 84 -12.70 4.85 8.31
CA ILE A 84 -13.58 3.72 8.02
C ILE A 84 -14.93 3.97 8.69
N PRO A 85 -16.04 4.06 7.92
CA PRO A 85 -17.36 4.23 8.49
C PRO A 85 -17.70 3.15 9.51
N GLY A 86 -18.25 3.57 10.66
CA GLY A 86 -18.63 2.67 11.74
C GLY A 86 -17.49 2.31 12.71
N LEU A 87 -16.27 2.81 12.49
CA LEU A 87 -15.15 2.64 13.43
C LEU A 87 -14.98 3.90 14.30
N ARG A 88 -14.85 3.72 15.62
CA ARG A 88 -14.59 4.80 16.59
C ARG A 88 -13.12 5.17 16.68
N SER A 89 -12.24 4.18 16.54
CA SER A 89 -10.78 4.32 16.65
C SER A 89 -10.09 3.40 15.65
N PRO A 90 -8.97 3.82 15.00
CA PRO A 90 -8.15 2.93 14.17
C PRO A 90 -7.72 1.63 14.87
N SER A 91 -7.57 1.64 16.20
CA SER A 91 -7.23 0.43 16.95
C SER A 91 -8.30 -0.66 16.91
N GLY A 92 -9.53 -0.31 16.55
CA GLY A 92 -10.67 -1.23 16.48
C GLY A 92 -10.67 -2.17 15.28
N LEU A 93 -9.78 -1.96 14.32
CA LEU A 93 -9.65 -2.80 13.14
C LEU A 93 -8.18 -3.09 12.86
N GLN A 94 -7.88 -4.35 12.60
CA GLN A 94 -6.65 -4.78 11.93
C GLN A 94 -7.04 -5.57 10.69
N VAL A 95 -6.55 -5.13 9.54
CA VAL A 95 -6.68 -5.82 8.26
C VAL A 95 -5.49 -6.75 8.13
N GLN A 96 -5.74 -8.03 7.86
CA GLN A 96 -4.72 -9.02 7.54
C GLN A 96 -4.97 -9.56 6.13
N TRP A 97 -3.92 -9.68 5.34
CA TRP A 97 -3.99 -10.31 4.03
C TRP A 97 -2.89 -11.35 3.86
N ARG A 98 -3.23 -12.40 3.12
CA ARG A 98 -2.27 -13.32 2.54
C ARG A 98 -2.22 -13.09 1.03
N GLY A 99 -1.06 -12.68 0.53
CA GLY A 99 -0.79 -12.58 -0.90
C GLY A 99 -0.65 -13.97 -1.53
N ASN A 100 -1.22 -14.15 -2.72
CA ASN A 100 -1.16 -15.39 -3.49
C ASN A 100 -0.46 -15.22 -4.86
N GLY A 101 0.09 -14.03 -5.12
CA GLY A 101 0.88 -13.70 -6.30
C GLY A 101 2.25 -13.13 -5.94
N ALA A 102 2.55 -11.95 -6.47
CA ALA A 102 3.83 -11.28 -6.29
C ALA A 102 3.90 -10.42 -5.02
N PHE A 103 2.76 -10.09 -4.43
CA PHE A 103 2.68 -9.17 -3.30
C PHE A 103 2.89 -9.90 -1.97
N ALA A 104 3.66 -9.27 -1.09
CA ALA A 104 3.93 -9.76 0.25
C ALA A 104 2.64 -9.79 1.10
N SER A 105 2.53 -10.83 1.92
CA SER A 105 1.50 -10.92 2.96
C SER A 105 1.80 -9.97 4.11
N GLY A 106 0.77 -9.52 4.83
CA GLY A 106 0.96 -8.55 5.90
C GLY A 106 -0.28 -8.24 6.72
N THR A 107 -0.14 -7.25 7.57
CA THR A 107 -1.22 -6.67 8.37
C THR A 107 -1.10 -5.16 8.38
N ALA A 108 -2.22 -4.46 8.49
CA ALA A 108 -2.27 -3.01 8.60
C ALA A 108 -3.46 -2.56 9.47
N ARG A 109 -3.32 -1.41 10.12
CA ARG A 109 -4.42 -0.67 10.74
C ARG A 109 -4.93 0.45 9.82
N PRO A 110 -6.14 0.96 10.05
CA PRO A 110 -6.62 2.18 9.39
C PRO A 110 -5.61 3.31 9.46
N GLY A 111 -5.31 3.92 8.30
CA GLY A 111 -4.33 4.98 8.14
C GLY A 111 -2.90 4.50 7.85
N GLU A 112 -2.63 3.19 7.94
CA GLU A 112 -1.32 2.65 7.60
C GLU A 112 -1.15 2.43 6.09
N ARG A 113 0.09 2.63 5.64
CA ARG A 113 0.57 2.42 4.27
C ARG A 113 1.70 1.41 4.31
N VAL A 114 1.44 0.20 3.81
CA VAL A 114 2.37 -0.94 3.94
C VAL A 114 2.93 -1.33 2.58
N PRO A 115 4.26 -1.42 2.40
CA PRO A 115 4.85 -1.87 1.15
C PRO A 115 4.54 -3.36 0.93
N VAL A 116 3.96 -3.67 -0.23
CA VAL A 116 3.59 -5.04 -0.60
C VAL A 116 4.41 -5.58 -1.77
N TRP A 117 5.03 -4.71 -2.57
CA TRP A 117 5.89 -5.14 -3.66
C TRP A 117 6.97 -4.11 -3.96
N SER A 118 8.11 -4.57 -4.48
CA SER A 118 9.13 -3.68 -5.05
C SER A 118 9.90 -4.39 -6.15
N GLY A 119 10.25 -3.66 -7.21
CA GLY A 119 10.99 -4.21 -8.34
C GLY A 119 10.90 -3.30 -9.55
N THR A 120 11.25 -3.84 -10.72
CA THR A 120 11.01 -3.18 -12.00
C THR A 120 9.64 -3.60 -12.53
N VAL A 121 8.81 -2.62 -12.90
CA VAL A 121 7.48 -2.90 -13.46
C VAL A 121 7.66 -3.50 -14.85
N ALA A 122 7.23 -4.75 -15.03
CA ALA A 122 7.44 -5.48 -16.28
C ALA A 122 6.21 -5.49 -17.20
N THR A 123 5.01 -5.37 -16.65
CA THR A 123 3.74 -5.57 -17.38
C THR A 123 2.81 -4.36 -17.23
N PRO A 124 1.89 -4.14 -18.19
CA PRO A 124 0.91 -3.05 -18.12
C PRO A 124 -0.19 -3.29 -17.08
N TRP A 125 -0.36 -4.54 -16.66
CA TRP A 125 -1.30 -4.96 -15.63
C TRP A 125 -0.57 -5.85 -14.62
N MET A 126 -0.76 -5.57 -13.34
CA MET A 126 -0.39 -6.47 -12.25
C MET A 126 -1.67 -7.04 -11.65
N ASN A 127 -1.79 -8.37 -11.69
CA ASN A 127 -2.89 -9.09 -11.05
C ASN A 127 -2.40 -9.67 -9.74
N GLU A 128 -3.19 -9.52 -8.68
CA GLU A 128 -2.89 -10.05 -7.36
C GLU A 128 -4.15 -10.57 -6.70
N THR A 129 -3.99 -11.54 -5.80
CA THR A 129 -5.09 -12.15 -5.07
C THR A 129 -4.78 -12.17 -3.58
N PHE A 130 -5.60 -11.47 -2.79
CA PHE A 130 -5.50 -11.48 -1.34
C PHE A 130 -6.59 -12.34 -0.72
N ASP A 131 -6.20 -13.27 0.16
CA ASP A 131 -7.14 -13.83 1.14
C ASP A 131 -7.14 -12.90 2.36
N LEU A 132 -8.28 -12.22 2.59
CA LEU A 132 -8.42 -11.18 3.60
C LEU A 132 -9.15 -11.66 4.84
N THR A 133 -8.63 -11.24 5.99
CA THR A 133 -9.25 -11.43 7.31
C THR A 133 -9.21 -10.10 8.06
N LEU A 134 -10.33 -9.73 8.67
CA LEU A 134 -10.41 -8.56 9.53
C LEU A 134 -10.45 -9.00 10.99
N ARG A 135 -9.57 -8.46 11.82
CA ARG A 135 -9.67 -8.58 13.28
C ARG A 135 -10.31 -7.31 13.82
N ILE A 136 -11.37 -7.48 14.59
CA ILE A 136 -12.23 -6.37 15.02
C ILE A 136 -12.39 -6.40 16.54
N ASP A 137 -12.24 -5.24 17.17
CA ASP A 137 -12.69 -4.98 18.54
C ASP A 137 -14.09 -4.33 18.50
N PRO A 138 -15.16 -5.03 18.91
CA PRO A 138 -16.52 -4.51 18.91
C PRO A 138 -16.70 -3.27 19.79
N ARG A 139 -15.86 -3.08 20.81
CA ARG A 139 -15.92 -1.89 21.66
C ARG A 139 -15.53 -0.64 20.90
N GLU A 140 -14.79 -0.80 19.81
CA GLU A 140 -14.42 0.30 18.91
C GLU A 140 -15.34 0.39 17.69
N LEU A 141 -16.39 -0.42 17.61
CA LEU A 141 -17.41 -0.31 16.57
C LEU A 141 -18.62 0.50 17.01
N ARG A 142 -19.11 1.34 16.09
CA ARG A 142 -20.38 2.03 16.18
C ARG A 142 -21.15 1.85 14.87
N LEU A 143 -21.69 0.66 14.70
CA LEU A 143 -22.49 0.29 13.54
C LEU A 143 -23.98 0.27 13.92
N PRO A 144 -24.88 0.80 13.08
CA PRO A 144 -26.31 0.52 13.19
C PRO A 144 -26.56 -1.00 13.12
N SER A 145 -27.62 -1.47 13.77
CA SER A 145 -28.03 -2.88 13.67
C SER A 145 -28.22 -3.29 12.21
N GLY A 146 -27.55 -4.35 11.78
CA GLY A 146 -27.57 -4.84 10.39
C GLY A 146 -26.63 -4.11 9.42
N ALA A 147 -25.87 -3.10 9.87
CA ALA A 147 -24.84 -2.48 9.04
C ALA A 147 -23.56 -3.33 9.00
N SER A 148 -22.85 -3.24 7.89
CA SER A 148 -21.54 -3.85 7.69
C SER A 148 -20.42 -2.82 7.76
N LEU A 149 -19.23 -3.26 8.15
CA LEU A 149 -18.00 -2.49 7.97
C LEU A 149 -17.50 -2.67 6.53
N SER A 150 -17.28 -1.56 5.85
CA SER A 150 -16.74 -1.57 4.49
C SER A 150 -15.67 -0.52 4.30
N PHE A 151 -14.63 -0.88 3.56
CA PHE A 151 -13.62 0.07 3.11
C PHE A 151 -13.16 -0.28 1.70
N GLU A 152 -12.61 0.72 1.03
CA GLU A 152 -11.94 0.60 -0.25
C GLU A 152 -10.49 0.17 -0.04
N SER A 153 -10.07 -0.84 -0.80
CA SER A 153 -8.68 -1.24 -0.90
C SER A 153 -7.92 -0.26 -1.78
N ILE A 154 -6.93 0.46 -1.25
CA ILE A 154 -6.19 1.46 -2.04
C ILE A 154 -4.77 0.95 -2.28
N PHE A 155 -4.30 1.06 -3.53
CA PHE A 155 -2.91 0.81 -3.88
C PHE A 155 -2.23 2.08 -4.36
N GLU A 156 -1.01 2.29 -3.91
CA GLU A 156 -0.16 3.39 -4.36
C GLU A 156 1.15 2.86 -4.92
N ILE A 157 1.69 3.54 -5.92
CA ILE A 157 3.01 3.26 -6.49
C ILE A 157 3.93 4.45 -6.27
N GLU A 158 5.17 4.14 -5.90
CA GLU A 158 6.26 5.09 -5.73
C GLU A 158 7.38 4.72 -6.69
N THR A 159 7.70 5.59 -7.63
CA THR A 159 8.82 5.35 -8.56
C THR A 159 10.14 5.74 -7.91
N LEU A 160 11.11 4.84 -7.97
CA LEU A 160 12.45 5.04 -7.41
C LEU A 160 13.37 5.70 -8.47
N PRO A 161 14.42 6.42 -8.04
CA PRO A 161 15.43 7.00 -8.92
C PRO A 161 16.18 5.96 -9.75
#